data_AF-A0A2E4WZY7-F1
#
_entry.id   AF-A0A2E4WZY7-F1
#
_cell.length_a   1.000
_cell.length_b   1.000
_cell.length_c   1.000
_cell.angle_alpha   90.00
_cell.angle_beta   90.00
_cell.angle_gamma   90.00
#
_symmetry.space_group_name_H-M   'P 1'
#
loop_
_entity.id
_entity.type
_entity.pdbx_description
1 polymer ?
#
loop_
_entity_poly.entity_id
_entity_poly.type
_entity_poly.pdbx_seq_one_letter_code
_entity_poly.pdbx_strand_id
1 'polypeptide(L)'
;MTGNWYNTALSDAFFSKENIQALQNGIRAGVYERSNKQYLIGNQNCDELKIIMRSIFLQHSHNASNNIPSQIRTLNNLVLEYAVHQVYGEAEGYMKYKRDASTLVTPIEPPVMSKCNDKQLLYKEKLF
;
A
#
# COMPACT_ATOMS: atom_id res chain seq x y z
N MET A 1 22.80 -7.61 11.21
CA MET A 1 22.82 -6.45 12.11
C MET A 1 22.50 -6.90 13.53
N THR A 2 23.48 -6.94 14.42
CA THR A 2 23.31 -7.26 15.86
C THR A 2 23.38 -5.98 16.68
N GLY A 3 22.25 -5.28 16.80
CA GLY A 3 22.08 -4.25 17.84
C GLY A 3 21.69 -4.93 19.14
N ASN A 4 22.12 -4.41 20.29
CA ASN A 4 21.81 -4.95 21.62
C ASN A 4 20.30 -5.24 21.76
N TRP A 5 19.95 -6.53 21.70
CA TRP A 5 18.60 -7.01 21.97
C TRP A 5 18.55 -7.37 23.45
N TYR A 6 17.73 -6.67 24.22
CA TYR A 6 17.33 -7.18 25.52
C TYR A 6 16.31 -8.30 25.25
N ASN A 7 16.74 -9.55 25.40
CA ASN A 7 15.85 -10.70 25.29
C ASN A 7 14.88 -10.67 26.47
N THR A 8 13.68 -10.18 26.21
CA THR A 8 12.53 -10.20 27.12
C THR A 8 11.51 -11.19 26.59
N ALA A 9 10.66 -11.72 27.46
CA ALA A 9 9.55 -12.57 27.04
C ALA A 9 8.63 -11.87 26.00
N LEU A 10 8.52 -10.53 26.06
CA LEU A 10 7.79 -9.74 25.07
C LEU A 10 8.51 -9.70 23.72
N SER A 11 9.82 -9.42 23.68
CA SER A 11 10.57 -9.38 22.42
C SER A 11 10.60 -10.74 21.75
N ASP A 12 10.85 -11.80 22.51
CA ASP A 12 10.95 -13.16 21.96
C ASP A 12 9.62 -13.62 21.37
N ALA A 13 8.51 -13.31 22.06
CA ALA A 13 7.17 -13.61 21.57
C ALA A 13 6.78 -12.74 20.36
N PHE A 14 7.10 -11.44 20.38
CA PHE A 14 6.74 -10.52 19.30
C PHE A 14 7.53 -10.81 18.01
N PHE A 15 8.82 -11.14 18.12
CA PHE A 15 9.67 -11.48 16.97
C PHE A 15 9.69 -12.99 16.64
N SER A 16 8.84 -13.79 17.31
CA SER A 16 8.69 -15.21 17.04
C SER A 16 8.23 -15.50 15.61
N LYS A 17 8.59 -16.68 15.10
CA LYS A 17 8.18 -17.13 13.76
C LYS A 17 6.67 -17.22 13.63
N GLU A 18 6.00 -17.63 14.71
CA GLU A 18 4.55 -17.76 14.82
C GLU A 18 3.87 -16.41 14.71
N ASN A 19 4.39 -15.38 15.41
CA ASN A 19 3.83 -14.04 15.33
C ASN A 19 4.09 -13.39 13.96
N ILE A 20 5.26 -13.61 13.37
CA ILE A 20 5.56 -13.18 11.99
C ILE A 20 4.57 -13.80 11.01
N GLN A 21 4.27 -15.10 11.14
CA GLN A 21 3.28 -15.76 10.27
C GLN A 21 1.87 -15.22 10.49
N ALA A 22 1.49 -14.93 11.74
CA ALA A 22 0.21 -14.29 12.05
C ALA A 22 0.08 -12.91 11.40
N LEU A 23 1.14 -12.09 11.46
CA LEU A 23 1.21 -10.80 10.79
C LEU A 23 1.12 -10.93 9.27
N GLN A 24 1.83 -11.88 8.66
CA GLN A 24 1.73 -12.15 7.21
C GLN A 24 0.29 -12.48 6.80
N ASN A 25 -0.38 -13.36 7.55
CA ASN A 25 -1.78 -13.69 7.29
C ASN A 25 -2.70 -12.48 7.51
N GLY A 26 -2.45 -11.68 8.54
CA GLY A 26 -3.18 -10.45 8.82
C GLY A 26 -3.04 -9.41 7.71
N ILE A 27 -1.84 -9.24 7.15
CA ILE A 27 -1.61 -8.33 6.01
C ILE A 27 -2.39 -8.81 4.79
N ARG A 28 -2.31 -10.11 4.48
CA ARG A 28 -3.03 -10.71 3.34
C ARG A 28 -4.54 -10.53 3.48
N ALA A 29 -5.10 -10.82 4.66
CA ALA A 29 -6.52 -10.63 4.94
C ALA A 29 -6.91 -9.14 4.90
N GLY A 30 -6.10 -8.26 5.51
CA GLY A 30 -6.36 -6.83 5.54
C GLY A 30 -6.39 -6.18 4.16
N VAL A 31 -5.45 -6.55 3.28
CA VAL A 31 -5.43 -6.05 1.88
C VAL A 31 -6.59 -6.62 1.08
N TYR A 32 -6.92 -7.90 1.27
CA TYR A 32 -8.06 -8.52 0.61
C TYR A 32 -9.37 -7.82 0.98
N GLU A 33 -9.62 -7.57 2.27
CA GLU A 33 -10.83 -6.84 2.70
C GLU A 33 -10.82 -5.37 2.25
N ARG A 34 -9.68 -4.67 2.39
CA ARG A 34 -9.56 -3.25 1.99
C ARG A 34 -9.76 -3.03 0.48
N SER A 35 -9.40 -4.02 -0.34
CA SER A 35 -9.61 -4.00 -1.79
C SER A 35 -11.01 -4.44 -2.21
N ASN A 36 -11.98 -4.54 -1.29
CA ASN A 36 -13.30 -5.12 -1.58
C ASN A 36 -13.19 -6.52 -2.20
N LYS A 37 -12.27 -7.34 -1.68
CA LYS A 37 -12.03 -8.72 -2.09
C LYS A 37 -11.47 -8.90 -3.50
N GLN A 38 -10.83 -7.85 -4.04
CA GLN A 38 -10.29 -7.86 -5.41
C GLN A 38 -8.84 -8.33 -5.47
N TYR A 39 -8.03 -8.00 -4.45
CA TYR A 39 -6.59 -8.26 -4.48
C TYR A 39 -6.22 -9.43 -3.56
N LEU A 40 -5.85 -10.55 -4.18
CA LEU A 40 -5.24 -11.67 -3.48
C LEU A 40 -3.71 -11.57 -3.58
N ILE A 41 -3.07 -11.19 -2.46
CA ILE A 41 -1.62 -11.02 -2.38
C ILE A 41 -0.93 -12.23 -1.73
N GLY A 42 0.33 -12.43 -2.11
CA GLY A 42 1.23 -13.39 -1.47
C GLY A 42 1.81 -12.87 -0.17
N ASN A 43 2.73 -13.66 0.41
CA ASN A 43 3.51 -13.22 1.56
C ASN A 43 4.43 -12.05 1.17
N GLN A 44 4.62 -11.12 2.10
CA GLN A 44 5.52 -10.00 1.93
C GLN A 44 6.95 -10.39 2.31
N ASN A 45 7.94 -9.61 1.87
CA ASN A 45 9.33 -9.85 2.22
C ASN A 45 9.51 -9.88 3.76
N CYS A 46 10.11 -10.96 4.26
CA CYS A 46 10.25 -11.18 5.69
C CYS A 46 11.19 -10.17 6.35
N ASP A 47 12.23 -9.71 5.64
CA ASP A 47 13.20 -8.75 6.17
C ASP A 47 12.59 -7.36 6.28
N GLU A 48 11.83 -6.91 5.28
CA GLU A 48 11.03 -5.68 5.33
C GLU A 48 10.03 -5.71 6.49
N LEU A 49 9.29 -6.82 6.65
CA LEU A 49 8.35 -6.98 7.75
C LEU A 49 9.07 -6.89 9.10
N LYS A 50 10.25 -7.50 9.25
CA LYS A 50 11.06 -7.40 10.48
C LYS A 50 11.54 -5.98 10.74
N ILE A 51 11.87 -5.20 9.71
CA ILE A 51 12.25 -3.79 9.84
C ILE A 51 11.06 -2.99 10.40
N ILE A 52 9.87 -3.17 9.85
CA ILE A 52 8.63 -2.53 10.32
C ILE A 52 8.34 -2.93 11.77
N MET A 53 8.37 -4.22 12.06
CA MET A 53 8.16 -4.76 13.41
C MET A 53 9.15 -4.15 14.40
N ARG A 54 10.44 -4.07 14.03
CA ARG A 54 11.48 -3.48 14.90
C ARG A 54 11.22 -2.00 15.14
N SER A 55 10.86 -1.25 14.10
CA SER A 55 10.54 0.17 14.21
C SER A 55 9.40 0.42 15.20
N ILE A 56 8.31 -0.33 15.06
CA ILE A 56 7.12 -0.21 15.92
C ILE A 56 7.42 -0.67 17.34
N PHE A 57 8.17 -1.77 17.51
CA PHE A 57 8.59 -2.24 18.82
C PHE A 57 9.41 -1.18 19.56
N LEU A 58 10.38 -0.54 18.91
CA LEU A 58 11.20 0.49 19.54
C LEU A 58 10.42 1.75 19.92
N GLN A 59 9.39 2.10 19.14
CA GLN A 59 8.58 3.30 19.38
C GLN A 59 7.48 3.09 20.42
N HIS A 60 6.89 1.89 20.50
CA HIS A 60 5.65 1.65 21.24
C HIS A 60 5.73 0.55 22.32
N SER A 61 6.85 -0.16 22.44
CA SER A 61 6.99 -1.19 23.49
C SER A 61 7.03 -0.55 24.88
N HIS A 62 6.12 -0.98 25.75
CA HIS A 62 6.09 -0.56 27.15
C HIS A 62 7.01 -1.42 28.03
N ASN A 63 7.46 -2.59 27.53
CA ASN A 63 8.35 -3.55 28.19
C ASN A 63 7.92 -3.91 29.62
N ALA A 64 6.62 -3.79 29.93
CA ALA A 64 6.08 -4.18 31.23
C ALA A 64 6.02 -5.72 31.32
N SER A 65 6.33 -6.27 32.49
CA SER A 65 6.31 -7.72 32.74
C SER A 65 4.90 -8.31 32.83
N ASN A 66 3.86 -7.48 32.83
CA ASN A 66 2.47 -7.88 32.90
C ASN A 66 1.75 -7.78 31.53
N ASN A 67 0.74 -8.62 31.30
CA ASN A 67 -0.13 -8.57 30.12
C ASN A 67 0.58 -8.63 28.75
N ILE A 68 1.62 -9.45 28.62
CA ILE A 68 2.35 -9.68 27.36
C ILE A 68 1.41 -9.94 26.17
N PRO A 69 0.35 -10.79 26.27
CA PRO A 69 -0.56 -11.02 25.14
C PRO A 69 -1.25 -9.75 24.63
N SER A 70 -1.69 -8.87 25.55
CA SER A 70 -2.33 -7.61 25.20
C SER A 70 -1.34 -6.64 24.55
N GLN A 71 -0.10 -6.60 25.05
CA GLN A 71 0.97 -5.78 24.46
C GLN A 71 1.27 -6.24 23.02
N ILE A 72 1.42 -7.56 22.80
CA ILE A 72 1.63 -8.12 21.46
C ILE A 72 0.47 -7.76 20.53
N ARG A 73 -0.78 -7.86 21.00
CA ARG A 73 -1.96 -7.50 20.21
C ARG A 73 -1.91 -6.02 19.77
N THR A 74 -1.58 -5.12 20.68
CA THR A 74 -1.45 -3.69 20.38
C THR A 74 -0.34 -3.44 19.36
N LEU A 75 0.85 -4.02 19.56
CA LEU A 75 1.97 -3.87 18.61
C LEU A 75 1.63 -4.46 17.24
N ASN A 76 1.00 -5.65 17.20
CA ASN A 76 0.57 -6.28 15.95
C ASN A 76 -0.43 -5.42 15.20
N ASN A 77 -1.39 -4.80 15.90
CA ASN A 77 -2.37 -3.92 15.26
C ASN A 77 -1.69 -2.72 14.59
N LEU A 78 -0.70 -2.11 15.24
CA LEU A 78 0.07 -1.01 14.66
C LEU A 78 0.87 -1.47 13.42
N VAL A 79 1.47 -2.67 13.47
CA VAL A 79 2.17 -3.25 12.31
C VAL A 79 1.20 -3.47 11.15
N LEU A 80 0.02 -4.04 11.43
CA LEU A 80 -0.98 -4.32 10.42
C LEU A 80 -1.55 -3.05 9.80
N GLU A 81 -1.85 -2.02 10.60
CA GLU A 81 -2.36 -0.75 10.11
C GLU A 81 -1.40 -0.10 9.11
N TYR A 82 -0.11 -0.02 9.47
CA TYR A 82 0.93 0.50 8.61
C TYR A 82 1.12 -0.36 7.34
N ALA A 83 1.33 -1.66 7.51
CA ALA A 83 1.67 -2.55 6.41
C ALA A 83 0.51 -2.75 5.42
N VAL A 84 -0.73 -2.87 5.91
CA VAL A 84 -1.92 -3.02 5.04
C VAL A 84 -2.13 -1.77 4.20
N HIS A 85 -1.95 -0.57 4.77
CA HIS A 85 -2.08 0.68 4.02
C HIS A 85 -1.07 0.73 2.87
N GLN A 86 0.21 0.46 3.16
CA GLN A 86 1.28 0.49 2.16
C GLN A 86 1.06 -0.55 1.07
N VAL A 87 0.86 -1.82 1.44
CA VAL A 87 0.75 -2.92 0.47
C VAL A 87 -0.50 -2.78 -0.39
N TYR A 88 -1.60 -2.25 0.16
CA TYR A 88 -2.80 -1.94 -0.63
C TYR A 88 -2.52 -0.89 -1.71
N GLY A 89 -1.81 0.19 -1.37
CA GLY A 89 -1.41 1.23 -2.32
C GLY A 89 -0.53 0.68 -3.44
N GLU A 90 0.45 -0.15 -3.09
CA GLU A 90 1.32 -0.81 -4.07
C GLU A 90 0.53 -1.79 -4.97
N ALA A 91 -0.42 -2.55 -4.40
CA ALA A 91 -1.27 -3.46 -5.17
C ALA A 91 -2.13 -2.70 -6.19
N GLU A 92 -2.72 -1.57 -5.80
CA GLU A 92 -3.47 -0.71 -6.71
C GLU A 92 -2.58 -0.13 -7.80
N GLY A 93 -1.39 0.36 -7.43
CA GLY A 93 -0.39 0.87 -8.38
C GLY A 93 0.04 -0.18 -9.39
N TYR A 94 0.29 -1.41 -8.94
CA TYR A 94 0.63 -2.53 -9.81
C TYR A 94 -0.50 -2.87 -10.80
N MET A 95 -1.75 -2.82 -10.36
CA MET A 95 -2.89 -3.06 -11.25
C MET A 95 -3.05 -1.96 -12.31
N LYS A 96 -2.81 -0.70 -11.95
CA LYS A 96 -2.76 0.43 -12.90
C LYS A 96 -1.64 0.24 -13.91
N TYR A 97 -0.42 -0.05 -13.43
CA TYR A 97 0.73 -0.35 -14.29
C TYR A 97 0.43 -1.49 -15.27
N LYS A 98 -0.16 -2.60 -14.80
CA LYS A 98 -0.50 -3.73 -15.67
C LYS A 98 -1.50 -3.33 -16.75
N ARG A 99 -2.50 -2.50 -16.41
CA ARG A 99 -3.47 -1.97 -17.38
C ARG A 99 -2.77 -1.11 -18.43
N ASP A 100 -1.97 -0.16 -17.99
CA ASP A 100 -1.30 0.78 -18.89
C ASP A 100 -0.28 0.08 -19.80
N ALA A 101 0.46 -0.89 -19.28
CA ALA A 101 1.40 -1.70 -20.06
C ALA A 101 0.71 -2.61 -21.09
N SER A 102 -0.54 -3.00 -20.85
CA SER A 102 -1.32 -3.89 -21.72
C SER A 102 -2.25 -3.15 -22.68
N THR A 103 -2.38 -1.82 -22.54
CA THR A 103 -3.31 -1.01 -23.32
C THR A 103 -2.51 -0.07 -24.21
N LEU A 104 -2.93 0.09 -25.47
CA LEU A 104 -2.32 1.10 -26.33
C LEU A 104 -2.57 2.49 -25.75
N VAL A 105 -1.55 3.35 -25.83
CA VAL A 105 -1.69 4.75 -25.41
C VAL A 105 -2.75 5.43 -26.28
N THR A 106 -3.79 5.94 -25.65
CA THR A 106 -4.77 6.79 -26.33
C THR A 106 -4.14 8.18 -26.53
N PRO A 107 -4.05 8.68 -27.77
CA PRO A 107 -3.57 10.04 -28.01
C PRO A 107 -4.40 11.06 -27.22
N ILE A 108 -3.74 12.13 -26.76
CA ILE A 108 -4.43 13.27 -26.15
C ILE A 108 -5.40 13.84 -27.18
N GLU A 109 -6.64 14.10 -26.77
CA GLU A 109 -7.63 14.71 -27.64
C GLU A 109 -7.13 16.07 -28.15
N PRO A 110 -7.37 16.42 -29.42
CA PRO A 110 -6.99 17.72 -29.94
C PRO A 110 -7.72 18.84 -29.16
N PRO A 111 -7.12 20.04 -29.07
CA PRO A 111 -7.75 21.15 -28.38
C PRO A 111 -9.09 21.49 -29.03
N VAL A 112 -10.13 21.60 -28.20
CA VAL A 112 -11.47 21.99 -28.67
C VAL A 112 -11.58 23.50 -28.60
N MET A 113 -12.03 24.12 -29.70
CA MET A 113 -12.28 25.56 -29.75
C MET A 113 -13.35 25.93 -28.72
N SER A 114 -13.04 26.87 -27.82
CA SER A 114 -13.95 27.30 -26.75
C SER A 114 -15.12 28.17 -27.25
N LYS A 115 -15.05 28.63 -28.51
CA LYS A 115 -16.06 29.46 -29.15
C LYS A 115 -16.33 28.93 -30.55
N CYS A 116 -17.61 28.91 -30.94
CA CYS A 116 -18.00 28.56 -32.30
C CYS A 116 -17.77 29.76 -33.23
N ASN A 117 -17.18 29.54 -34.41
CA ASN A 117 -16.85 30.60 -35.36
C ASN A 117 -17.99 30.81 -36.36
N ASP A 118 -19.18 31.15 -35.85
CA ASP A 118 -20.44 31.15 -36.60
C ASP A 118 -20.58 32.31 -37.59
N LYS A 119 -19.63 33.25 -37.57
CA LYS A 119 -19.66 34.49 -38.35
C LYS A 119 -18.53 34.54 -39.39
N GLN A 120 -18.40 33.48 -40.19
CA GLN A 120 -17.49 33.49 -41.34
C GLN A 120 -18.14 34.12 -42.56
N LEU A 121 -17.44 35.07 -43.19
CA LEU A 121 -17.86 35.68 -44.45
C LEU A 121 -17.41 34.83 -45.63
N LEU A 122 -18.30 34.61 -46.60
CA LEU A 122 -17.97 33.91 -47.84
C LEU A 122 -17.31 34.88 -48.83
N TYR A 123 -16.22 34.43 -49.45
CA TYR A 123 -15.55 35.18 -50.50
C TYR A 123 -16.41 35.16 -51.77
N LYS A 124 -16.75 36.34 -52.31
CA LYS A 124 -17.36 36.47 -53.63
C LYS A 124 -16.29 36.84 -54.64
N GLU A 125 -15.97 35.91 -55.54
CA GLU A 125 -15.22 36.23 -56.75
C GLU A 125 -16.07 37.15 -57.63
N LYS A 126 -15.52 38.32 -57.99
CA LYS A 126 -16.15 39.22 -58.96
C LYS A 126 -15.95 38.62 -60.35
N LEU A 127 -17.02 38.13 -60.95
CA LEU A 127 -17.09 37.99 -62.42
C LEU A 127 -17.04 39.41 -63.02
N PHE A 128 -16.08 39.62 -63.91
CA PHE A 128 -15.82 40.89 -64.61
C PHE A 128 -17.02 41.35 -65.44
#